data_AF-A0A821W257-F1
#
_entry.id   AF-A0A821W257-F1
#
_cell.length_a   1.000
_cell.length_b   1.000
_cell.length_c   1.000
_cell.angle_alpha   90.00
_cell.angle_beta   90.00
_cell.angle_gamma   90.00
#
_symmetry.space_group_name_H-M   'P 1'
#
loop_
_entity.id
_entity.type
_entity.pdbx_description
1 polymer ?
#
loop_
_entity_poly.entity_id
_entity_poly.type
_entity_poly.pdbx_seq_one_letter_code
_entity_poly.pdbx_strand_id
1 'polypeptide(L)'
;MLISQILRLLTNFSIQQKQYSIQFFSSYRQIQMKNSLKNIHKNNQIQFKLKSINDTHATLIINGKECKYDWIFLRDSCQCHQCIDLSTKQKRHKTTDIPLTISPQQTGLKILNNNILEIHWNQPLLNEKNNSNIHRSLYSRTWLQTYSTSENIARSRYQDRPFIYWNRNDIQKVNLHVKCNDYLYSDQGLYTVLKYLNDYGLVFIDNVQGEFTVEHLVERIGEIRHTFYGKTWDVRNVQQAINVAYTSQELGLHMDLLYFEAPPGLQFLHSLENNVHGGASYYADTFRAAEILRQNDPEAFQILCSYPVTFHYRNADRHYHFTRSTIVLNRFSFDNHIDHINYSPPFQAPFESDTSKSDFRKFIRAFQYFRDLIDDQNNHLELILEKDQCVIFHNRRILHGRREFDPSSGERWFKGCYTDLDNFKDRLRIVREKFEPISELEL
;
A
#
# COMPACT_ATOMS: atom_id res chain seq x y z
N MET A 1 -43.39 -2.86 30.01
CA MET A 1 -42.36 -2.12 30.77
C MET A 1 -40.99 -2.82 30.79
N LEU A 2 -40.90 -4.14 31.00
CA LEU A 2 -39.61 -4.88 31.05
C LEU A 2 -38.78 -4.86 29.76
N ILE A 3 -39.40 -4.95 28.57
CA ILE A 3 -38.71 -5.00 27.27
C ILE A 3 -37.99 -3.68 26.94
N SER A 4 -38.57 -2.55 27.35
CA SER A 4 -37.96 -1.22 27.19
C SER A 4 -36.70 -1.02 28.04
N GLN A 5 -36.65 -1.64 29.22
CA GLN A 5 -35.46 -1.60 30.09
C GLN A 5 -34.33 -2.49 29.55
N ILE A 6 -34.64 -3.65 28.97
CA ILE A 6 -33.65 -4.54 28.35
C ILE A 6 -33.04 -3.89 27.08
N LEU A 7 -33.86 -3.25 26.24
CA LEU A 7 -33.37 -2.51 25.06
C LEU A 7 -32.48 -1.32 25.43
N ARG A 8 -32.78 -0.61 26.54
CA ARG A 8 -31.92 0.45 27.08
C ARG A 8 -30.60 -0.08 27.66
N LEU A 9 -30.62 -1.24 28.30
CA LEU A 9 -29.41 -1.87 28.81
C LEU A 9 -28.49 -2.37 27.68
N LEU A 10 -29.05 -2.97 26.63
CA LEU A 10 -28.29 -3.43 25.46
C LEU A 10 -27.70 -2.28 24.63
N THR A 11 -28.44 -1.18 24.47
CA THR A 11 -27.91 0.03 23.81
C THR A 11 -26.82 0.70 24.64
N ASN A 12 -26.98 0.80 25.97
CA ASN A 12 -25.93 1.34 26.84
C ASN A 12 -24.67 0.46 26.86
N PHE A 13 -24.82 -0.86 26.80
CA PHE A 13 -23.68 -1.79 26.75
C PHE A 13 -22.90 -1.69 25.42
N SER A 14 -23.61 -1.54 24.30
CA SER A 14 -23.02 -1.30 22.96
C SER A 14 -22.31 0.05 22.87
N ILE A 15 -22.88 1.10 23.46
CA ILE A 15 -22.27 2.43 23.53
C ILE A 15 -21.01 2.41 24.41
N GLN A 16 -21.04 1.71 25.55
CA GLN A 16 -19.85 1.52 26.39
C GLN A 16 -18.74 0.77 25.64
N GLN A 17 -19.04 -0.34 24.96
CA GLN A 17 -18.02 -1.06 24.16
C GLN A 17 -17.43 -0.21 23.03
N LYS A 18 -18.24 0.63 22.36
CA LYS A 18 -17.74 1.60 21.36
C LYS A 18 -16.90 2.72 21.98
N GLN A 19 -17.24 3.20 23.18
CA GLN A 19 -16.42 4.18 23.89
C GLN A 19 -15.10 3.60 24.36
N TYR A 20 -15.09 2.36 24.87
CA TYR A 20 -13.86 1.68 25.30
C TYR A 20 -12.90 1.43 24.13
N SER A 21 -13.40 1.05 22.94
CA SER A 21 -12.54 0.87 21.76
C SER A 21 -11.96 2.19 21.25
N ILE A 22 -12.76 3.26 21.17
CA ILE A 22 -12.29 4.61 20.74
C ILE A 22 -11.30 5.20 21.76
N GLN A 23 -11.57 5.06 23.08
CA GLN A 23 -10.63 5.47 24.12
C GLN A 23 -9.34 4.64 24.06
N PHE A 24 -9.41 3.33 23.79
CA PHE A 24 -8.23 2.48 23.70
C PHE A 24 -7.33 2.90 22.51
N PHE A 25 -7.88 3.12 21.31
CA PHE A 25 -7.09 3.58 20.16
C PHE A 25 -6.49 4.98 20.33
N SER A 26 -7.21 5.91 20.98
CA SER A 26 -6.66 7.24 21.29
C SER A 26 -5.61 7.20 22.41
N SER A 27 -5.80 6.35 23.42
CA SER A 27 -4.86 6.17 24.53
C SER A 27 -3.59 5.43 24.10
N TYR A 28 -3.67 4.46 23.20
CA TYR A 28 -2.51 3.75 22.66
C TYR A 28 -1.64 4.69 21.81
N ARG A 29 -2.27 5.54 20.98
CA ARG A 29 -1.60 6.64 20.26
C ARG A 29 -0.99 7.69 21.19
N GLN A 30 -1.71 8.12 22.23
CA GLN A 30 -1.19 9.10 23.18
C GLN A 30 -0.08 8.54 24.08
N ILE A 31 -0.11 7.26 24.43
CA ILE A 31 0.93 6.60 25.22
C ILE A 31 2.19 6.42 24.37
N GLN A 32 2.08 6.05 23.08
CA GLN A 32 3.24 6.05 22.17
C GLN A 32 3.82 7.45 21.95
N MET A 33 2.99 8.49 21.73
CA MET A 33 3.49 9.86 21.54
C MET A 33 4.02 10.51 22.83
N LYS A 34 3.39 10.30 24.01
CA LYS A 34 3.88 10.84 25.28
C LYS A 34 5.15 10.14 25.77
N ASN A 35 5.33 8.85 25.49
CA ASN A 35 6.58 8.14 25.77
C ASN A 35 7.71 8.56 24.80
N SER A 36 7.37 9.01 23.59
CA SER A 36 8.30 9.64 22.64
C SER A 36 8.74 11.04 23.10
N LEU A 37 7.80 11.87 23.61
CA LEU A 37 8.07 13.28 23.94
C LEU A 37 8.72 13.51 25.32
N LYS A 38 8.58 12.59 26.29
CA LYS A 38 9.16 12.77 27.64
C LYS A 38 10.65 12.43 27.77
N ASN A 39 11.31 11.94 26.72
CA ASN A 39 12.73 11.55 26.75
C ASN A 39 13.68 12.57 26.07
N ILE A 40 13.20 13.74 25.66
CA ILE A 40 13.96 14.65 24.77
C ILE A 40 14.95 15.58 25.49
N HIS A 41 15.00 15.59 26.83
CA HIS A 41 15.95 16.42 27.58
C HIS A 41 16.84 15.66 28.58
N LYS A 42 17.56 14.66 28.08
CA LYS A 42 18.84 14.23 28.68
C LYS A 42 19.86 14.09 27.57
N ASN A 43 21.09 14.59 27.81
CA ASN A 43 22.25 14.53 26.91
C ASN A 43 22.32 13.23 26.08
N ASN A 44 21.73 13.21 24.90
CA ASN A 44 21.81 12.08 23.98
C ASN A 44 23.10 12.21 23.17
N GLN A 45 24.23 11.81 23.77
CA GLN A 45 25.33 11.31 22.94
C GLN A 45 24.76 10.17 22.10
N ILE A 46 24.69 10.38 20.80
CA ILE A 46 24.35 9.34 19.83
C ILE A 46 25.26 8.14 20.09
N GLN A 47 24.68 7.05 20.61
CA GLN A 47 25.44 5.85 20.93
C GLN A 47 25.59 5.01 19.67
N PHE A 48 26.80 5.06 19.08
CA PHE A 48 27.22 4.14 18.03
C PHE A 48 28.55 3.49 18.42
N LYS A 49 28.50 2.22 18.84
CA LYS A 49 29.69 1.50 19.29
C LYS A 49 29.65 0.02 18.95
N LEU A 50 30.82 -0.57 18.75
CA LEU A 50 30.99 -2.01 18.61
C LEU A 50 30.84 -2.64 20.00
N LYS A 51 29.90 -3.57 20.16
CA LYS A 51 29.68 -4.29 21.42
C LYS A 51 30.52 -5.57 21.47
N SER A 52 30.40 -6.40 20.44
CA SER A 52 31.08 -7.70 20.37
C SER A 52 31.11 -8.20 18.93
N ILE A 53 31.99 -9.16 18.66
CA ILE A 53 32.06 -9.91 17.41
C ILE A 53 32.11 -11.40 17.69
N ASN A 54 31.65 -12.20 16.74
CA ASN A 54 31.89 -13.65 16.70
C ASN A 54 32.21 -14.07 15.25
N ASP A 55 32.30 -15.37 15.01
CA ASP A 55 32.72 -15.93 13.72
C ASP A 55 31.80 -15.56 12.54
N THR A 56 30.55 -15.16 12.81
CA THR A 56 29.54 -14.93 11.77
C THR A 56 28.95 -13.52 11.78
N HIS A 57 29.02 -12.78 12.90
CA HIS A 57 28.32 -11.51 13.07
C HIS A 57 29.11 -10.46 13.87
N ALA A 58 28.83 -9.18 13.57
CA ALA A 58 29.05 -8.05 14.46
C ALA A 58 27.79 -7.77 15.29
N THR A 59 27.97 -7.42 16.57
CA THR A 59 26.93 -6.78 17.37
C THR A 59 27.30 -5.33 17.63
N LEU A 60 26.47 -4.40 17.15
CA LEU A 60 26.62 -2.97 17.33
C LEU A 60 25.55 -2.46 18.29
N ILE A 61 25.87 -1.42 19.05
CA ILE A 61 24.87 -0.61 19.75
C ILE A 61 24.61 0.63 18.90
N ILE A 62 23.37 0.78 18.45
CA ILE A 62 22.88 1.91 17.65
C ILE A 62 21.70 2.53 18.41
N ASN A 63 21.85 3.80 18.81
CA ASN A 63 20.84 4.53 19.59
C ASN A 63 20.36 3.76 20.83
N GLY A 64 21.30 3.10 21.51
CA GLY A 64 21.04 2.31 22.73
C GLY A 64 20.44 0.92 22.49
N LYS A 65 20.17 0.53 21.24
CA LYS A 65 19.66 -0.79 20.86
C LYS A 65 20.77 -1.67 20.31
N GLU A 66 20.73 -2.95 20.63
CA GLU A 66 21.66 -3.94 20.07
C GLU A 66 21.17 -4.42 18.71
N CYS A 67 22.05 -4.33 17.71
CA CYS A 67 21.78 -4.72 16.33
C CYS A 67 22.86 -5.71 15.87
N LYS A 68 22.44 -6.85 15.32
CA LYS A 68 23.34 -7.90 14.83
C LYS A 68 23.41 -7.86 13.30
N TYR A 69 24.60 -7.95 12.74
CA TYR A 69 24.83 -7.96 11.30
C TYR A 69 25.74 -9.11 10.92
N ASP A 70 25.27 -9.95 10.00
CA ASP A 70 26.05 -11.07 9.46
C ASP A 70 27.19 -10.54 8.56
N TRP A 71 28.35 -11.19 8.61
CA TRP A 71 29.52 -10.82 7.81
C TRP A 71 29.27 -10.94 6.31
N ILE A 72 28.55 -11.99 5.89
CA ILE A 72 28.16 -12.17 4.49
C ILE A 72 27.24 -11.03 4.08
N PHE A 73 26.22 -10.69 4.89
CA PHE A 73 25.31 -9.58 4.60
C PHE A 73 26.05 -8.25 4.43
N LEU A 74 26.96 -7.93 5.36
CA LEU A 74 27.77 -6.73 5.28
C LEU A 74 28.61 -6.75 4.00
N ARG A 75 29.41 -7.80 3.77
CA ARG A 75 30.25 -7.92 2.56
C ARG A 75 29.44 -7.80 1.28
N ASP A 76 28.26 -8.39 1.25
CA ASP A 76 27.31 -8.37 0.12
C ASP A 76 26.81 -6.97 -0.20
N SER A 77 26.65 -6.18 0.84
CA SER A 77 26.07 -4.84 0.80
C SER A 77 27.11 -3.74 0.62
N CYS A 78 28.38 -4.06 0.37
CA CYS A 78 29.43 -3.06 0.18
C CYS A 78 29.08 -2.11 -0.98
N GLN A 79 29.14 -0.80 -0.72
CA GLN A 79 28.77 0.25 -1.69
C GLN A 79 29.98 0.85 -2.43
N CYS A 80 31.17 0.26 -2.31
CA CYS A 80 32.37 0.78 -2.99
C CYS A 80 32.30 0.54 -4.51
N HIS A 81 33.11 1.29 -5.28
CA HIS A 81 33.13 1.22 -6.75
C HIS A 81 33.56 -0.14 -7.33
N GLN A 82 34.20 -0.99 -6.53
CA GLN A 82 34.53 -2.37 -6.91
C GLN A 82 33.30 -3.30 -6.80
N CYS A 83 32.38 -3.01 -5.89
CA CYS A 83 31.18 -3.83 -5.64
C CYS A 83 29.94 -3.32 -6.36
N ILE A 84 29.85 -2.00 -6.59
CA ILE A 84 28.75 -1.33 -7.26
C ILE A 84 29.28 -0.52 -8.43
N ASP A 85 28.62 -0.60 -9.59
CA ASP A 85 28.91 0.27 -10.71
C ASP A 85 28.50 1.72 -10.41
N LEU A 86 29.39 2.68 -10.64
CA LEU A 86 29.15 4.07 -10.30
C LEU A 86 28.02 4.71 -11.11
N SER A 87 27.79 4.25 -12.34
CA SER A 87 26.77 4.78 -13.23
C SER A 87 25.43 4.08 -13.00
N THR A 88 25.40 2.75 -13.12
CA THR A 88 24.15 1.98 -13.07
C THR A 88 23.66 1.72 -11.65
N LYS A 89 24.53 1.90 -10.64
CA LYS A 89 24.29 1.52 -9.24
C LYS A 89 23.99 0.02 -9.05
N GLN A 90 24.29 -0.81 -10.06
CA GLN A 90 24.09 -2.25 -10.00
C GLN A 90 25.32 -2.95 -9.43
N LYS A 91 25.07 -4.11 -8.82
CA LYS A 91 26.09 -4.93 -8.19
C LYS A 91 26.98 -5.61 -9.23
N ARG A 92 28.29 -5.64 -8.98
CA ARG A 92 29.32 -6.21 -9.85
C ARG A 92 29.69 -7.66 -9.52
N HIS A 93 29.11 -8.21 -8.45
CA HIS A 93 29.35 -9.59 -8.02
C HIS A 93 28.05 -10.26 -7.59
N LYS A 94 28.06 -11.60 -7.55
CA LYS A 94 26.96 -12.39 -7.04
C LYS A 94 27.08 -12.50 -5.53
N THR A 95 25.96 -12.68 -4.85
CA THR A 95 25.97 -13.00 -3.41
C THR A 95 26.67 -14.32 -3.13
N THR A 96 26.53 -15.29 -4.04
CA THR A 96 27.20 -16.60 -3.98
C THR A 96 28.70 -16.54 -4.20
N ASP A 97 29.25 -15.40 -4.63
CA ASP A 97 30.71 -15.22 -4.75
C ASP A 97 31.34 -14.93 -3.38
N ILE A 98 30.55 -14.68 -2.33
CA ILE A 98 31.07 -14.41 -0.98
C ILE A 98 31.36 -15.73 -0.28
N PRO A 99 32.61 -15.96 0.19
CA PRO A 99 32.92 -17.17 0.94
C PRO A 99 32.15 -17.21 2.27
N LEU A 100 31.67 -18.39 2.67
CA LEU A 100 30.98 -18.58 3.96
C LEU A 100 31.87 -18.28 5.17
N THR A 101 33.19 -18.31 5.00
CA THR A 101 34.20 -18.02 6.03
C THR A 101 34.64 -16.56 6.06
N ILE A 102 33.97 -15.68 5.30
CA ILE A 102 34.31 -14.25 5.24
C ILE A 102 34.19 -13.63 6.64
N SER A 103 35.21 -12.90 7.05
CA SER A 103 35.20 -12.18 8.33
C SER A 103 36.11 -10.94 8.24
N PRO A 104 36.00 -10.00 9.20
CA PRO A 104 37.00 -8.96 9.34
C PRO A 104 38.39 -9.58 9.63
N GLN A 105 39.46 -8.89 9.19
CA GLN A 105 40.80 -9.15 9.69
C GLN A 105 40.91 -8.81 11.19
N GLN A 106 41.90 -9.35 11.89
CA GLN A 106 42.06 -9.21 13.35
C GLN A 106 42.04 -7.73 13.83
N THR A 107 42.57 -6.81 13.04
CA THR A 107 42.54 -5.35 13.29
C THR A 107 41.74 -4.59 12.22
N GLY A 108 40.96 -5.32 11.42
CA GLY A 108 40.24 -4.82 10.27
C GLY A 108 38.87 -4.21 10.57
N LEU A 109 38.45 -4.12 11.83
CA LEU A 109 37.13 -3.61 12.20
C LEU A 109 37.27 -2.41 13.13
N LYS A 110 36.71 -1.26 12.73
CA LYS A 110 36.70 -0.06 13.58
C LYS A 110 35.53 0.86 13.28
N ILE A 111 35.21 1.71 14.24
CA ILE A 111 34.24 2.79 14.08
C ILE A 111 35.01 4.09 13.88
N LEU A 112 34.73 4.78 12.77
CA LEU A 112 35.28 6.08 12.44
C LEU A 112 34.28 7.17 12.83
N ASN A 113 34.77 8.21 13.51
CA ASN A 113 34.03 9.44 13.83
C ASN A 113 32.66 9.19 14.49
N ASN A 114 32.52 8.10 15.25
CA ASN A 114 31.25 7.66 15.86
C ASN A 114 30.08 7.53 14.88
N ASN A 115 30.33 7.33 13.59
CA ASN A 115 29.26 7.31 12.58
C ASN A 115 29.46 6.30 11.44
N ILE A 116 30.68 5.78 11.23
CA ILE A 116 30.96 4.88 10.12
C ILE A 116 31.59 3.59 10.65
N LEU A 117 31.04 2.44 10.29
CA LEU A 117 31.70 1.15 10.46
C LEU A 117 32.62 0.90 9.27
N GLU A 118 33.92 0.73 9.53
CA GLU A 118 34.91 0.32 8.55
C GLU A 118 35.28 -1.15 8.76
N ILE A 119 35.29 -1.92 7.66
CA ILE A 119 35.66 -3.33 7.64
C ILE A 119 36.71 -3.59 6.57
N HIS A 120 37.81 -4.22 6.94
CA HIS A 120 38.82 -4.82 6.08
C HIS A 120 38.66 -6.33 6.13
N TRP A 121 38.37 -6.94 4.98
CA TRP A 121 38.01 -8.35 4.89
C TRP A 121 39.24 -9.26 4.83
N ASN A 122 39.14 -10.44 5.43
CA ASN A 122 40.22 -11.42 5.53
C ASN A 122 40.58 -12.12 4.22
N GLN A 123 39.68 -12.11 3.23
CA GLN A 123 39.87 -12.82 1.97
C GLN A 123 39.04 -12.18 0.84
N PRO A 124 39.41 -12.40 -0.44
CA PRO A 124 38.67 -11.91 -1.59
C PRO A 124 37.39 -12.71 -1.84
N LEU A 125 36.62 -12.29 -2.86
CA LEU A 125 35.50 -13.08 -3.38
C LEU A 125 36.00 -14.38 -4.04
N LEU A 126 35.16 -15.40 -4.10
CA LEU A 126 35.45 -16.72 -4.68
C LEU A 126 35.81 -16.66 -6.17
N ASN A 127 35.33 -15.65 -6.89
CA ASN A 127 35.64 -15.39 -8.29
C ASN A 127 36.88 -14.49 -8.48
N GLU A 128 37.47 -13.99 -7.39
CA GLU A 128 38.63 -13.10 -7.37
C GLU A 128 39.84 -13.74 -6.65
N LYS A 129 40.02 -15.06 -6.75
CA LYS A 129 41.03 -15.82 -5.97
C LYS A 129 42.47 -15.31 -6.10
N ASN A 130 42.79 -14.58 -7.18
CA ASN A 130 44.12 -14.02 -7.42
C ASN A 130 44.26 -12.54 -6.97
N ASN A 131 43.22 -11.96 -6.37
CA ASN A 131 43.24 -10.58 -5.88
C ASN A 131 43.85 -10.54 -4.46
N SER A 132 45.08 -10.05 -4.36
CA SER A 132 45.79 -9.88 -3.09
C SER A 132 45.42 -8.60 -2.34
N ASN A 133 44.57 -7.73 -2.93
CA ASN A 133 44.18 -6.50 -2.29
C ASN A 133 43.16 -6.75 -1.17
N ILE A 134 43.40 -6.16 -0.01
CA ILE A 134 42.48 -6.18 1.11
C ILE A 134 41.26 -5.32 0.76
N HIS A 135 40.10 -5.96 0.62
CA HIS A 135 38.86 -5.24 0.32
C HIS A 135 38.40 -4.44 1.54
N ARG A 136 38.01 -3.18 1.32
CA ARG A 136 37.56 -2.24 2.34
C ARG A 136 36.10 -1.85 2.10
N SER A 137 35.27 -1.97 3.14
CA SER A 137 33.86 -1.59 3.13
C SER A 137 33.55 -0.56 4.21
N LEU A 138 32.64 0.37 3.89
CA LEU A 138 32.21 1.45 4.78
C LEU A 138 30.68 1.45 4.86
N TYR A 139 30.15 1.52 6.08
CA TYR A 139 28.71 1.59 6.33
C TYR A 139 28.42 2.75 7.28
N SER A 140 27.53 3.65 6.89
CA SER A 140 27.07 4.70 7.81
C SER A 140 26.18 4.11 8.91
N ARG A 141 26.13 4.77 10.06
CA ARG A 141 25.22 4.46 11.16
C ARG A 141 23.77 4.39 10.67
N THR A 142 23.35 5.37 9.87
CA THR A 142 21.99 5.43 9.30
C THR A 142 21.69 4.24 8.40
N TRP A 143 22.65 3.82 7.57
CA TRP A 143 22.48 2.63 6.74
C TRP A 143 22.33 1.37 7.61
N LEU A 144 23.21 1.19 8.60
CA LEU A 144 23.13 0.05 9.51
C LEU A 144 21.78 0.05 10.24
N GLN A 145 21.36 1.19 10.78
CA GLN A 145 20.09 1.36 11.46
C GLN A 145 18.89 0.97 10.60
N THR A 146 18.87 1.38 9.32
CA THR A 146 17.84 0.96 8.35
C THR A 146 17.76 -0.56 8.24
N TYR A 147 18.89 -1.26 8.22
CA TYR A 147 18.94 -2.72 8.08
C TYR A 147 19.02 -3.49 9.40
N SER A 148 18.75 -2.83 10.54
CA SER A 148 18.87 -3.46 11.86
C SER A 148 17.72 -4.40 12.22
N THR A 149 16.52 -4.17 11.65
CA THR A 149 15.30 -4.97 11.89
C THR A 149 14.42 -4.96 10.66
N SER A 150 13.54 -5.97 10.50
CA SER A 150 12.54 -6.00 9.43
C SER A 150 11.60 -4.79 9.47
N GLU A 151 11.28 -4.30 10.67
CA GLU A 151 10.47 -3.10 10.88
C GLU A 151 11.17 -1.84 10.33
N ASN A 152 12.47 -1.67 10.60
CA ASN A 152 13.23 -0.54 10.08
C ASN A 152 13.43 -0.61 8.56
N ILE A 153 13.64 -1.82 8.01
CA ILE A 153 13.70 -2.03 6.55
C ILE A 153 12.37 -1.63 5.92
N ALA A 154 11.26 -2.09 6.50
CA ALA A 154 9.94 -1.80 6.01
C ALA A 154 9.63 -0.30 6.09
N ARG A 155 9.95 0.34 7.22
CA ARG A 155 9.90 1.81 7.37
C ARG A 155 10.76 2.54 6.35
N SER A 156 11.96 2.07 6.02
CA SER A 156 12.79 2.78 5.04
C SER A 156 12.26 2.64 3.61
N ARG A 157 11.84 1.42 3.19
CA ARG A 157 11.46 1.14 1.80
C ARG A 157 10.00 1.42 1.47
N TYR A 158 9.12 1.01 2.38
CA TYR A 158 7.68 1.12 2.22
C TYR A 158 7.13 2.31 3.01
N GLN A 159 7.89 2.81 3.99
CA GLN A 159 7.42 3.77 4.99
C GLN A 159 6.00 3.41 5.39
N ASP A 160 5.88 2.27 6.06
CA ASP A 160 4.67 1.79 6.74
C ASP A 160 4.26 2.80 7.83
N ARG A 161 3.89 4.01 7.42
CA ARG A 161 2.80 4.70 8.08
C ARG A 161 1.62 3.78 7.86
N PRO A 162 1.02 3.25 8.94
CA PRO A 162 -0.14 2.41 8.78
C PRO A 162 -1.16 3.19 7.96
N PHE A 163 -1.74 2.52 6.96
CA PHE A 163 -2.84 3.07 6.18
C PHE A 163 -3.85 3.74 7.13
N ILE A 164 -4.33 4.91 6.77
CA ILE A 164 -5.39 5.55 7.55
C ILE A 164 -6.69 4.88 7.13
N TYR A 165 -7.14 3.92 7.94
CA TYR A 165 -8.43 3.28 7.77
C TYR A 165 -9.55 4.27 8.03
N TRP A 166 -10.53 4.32 7.13
CA TRP A 166 -11.60 5.31 7.23
C TRP A 166 -12.99 4.72 7.03
N ASN A 167 -13.96 5.32 7.71
CA ASN A 167 -15.38 5.25 7.38
C ASN A 167 -15.85 6.63 6.86
N ARG A 168 -17.15 6.78 6.60
CA ARG A 168 -17.74 8.04 6.12
C ARG A 168 -17.40 9.24 7.00
N ASN A 169 -17.55 9.12 8.31
CA ASN A 169 -17.32 10.22 9.26
C ASN A 169 -15.85 10.63 9.36
N ASP A 170 -14.93 9.70 9.10
CA ASP A 170 -13.50 9.98 9.12
C ASP A 170 -13.07 10.69 7.83
N ILE A 171 -13.48 10.15 6.68
CA ILE A 171 -13.04 10.63 5.37
C ILE A 171 -13.65 11.99 5.00
N GLN A 172 -14.88 12.28 5.43
CA GLN A 172 -15.54 13.57 5.20
C GLN A 172 -14.87 14.76 5.92
N LYS A 173 -14.01 14.50 6.92
CA LYS A 173 -13.25 15.54 7.62
C LYS A 173 -11.96 15.92 6.88
N VAL A 174 -11.59 15.15 5.85
CA VAL A 174 -10.35 15.33 5.10
C VAL A 174 -10.68 15.98 3.77
N ASN A 175 -10.03 17.11 3.46
CA ASN A 175 -10.13 17.68 2.13
C ASN A 175 -9.20 16.93 1.16
N LEU A 176 -9.78 15.98 0.42
CA LEU A 176 -9.09 15.18 -0.59
C LEU A 176 -9.02 15.85 -1.97
N HIS A 177 -9.40 17.12 -2.08
CA HIS A 177 -9.38 17.85 -3.35
C HIS A 177 -8.06 18.59 -3.56
N VAL A 178 -7.50 18.44 -4.76
CA VAL A 178 -6.29 19.14 -5.22
C VAL A 178 -6.58 19.75 -6.60
N LYS A 179 -6.16 20.99 -6.85
CA LYS A 179 -6.34 21.60 -8.17
C LYS A 179 -5.42 20.95 -9.20
N CYS A 180 -5.92 20.78 -10.42
CA CYS A 180 -5.16 20.20 -11.54
C CYS A 180 -3.80 20.89 -11.75
N ASN A 181 -3.76 22.22 -11.75
CA ASN A 181 -2.52 22.97 -11.90
C ASN A 181 -1.52 22.72 -10.77
N ASP A 182 -1.98 22.62 -9.52
CA ASP A 182 -1.10 22.33 -8.38
C ASP A 182 -0.50 20.93 -8.51
N TYR A 183 -1.30 19.95 -8.93
CA TYR A 183 -0.87 18.58 -9.16
C TYR A 183 0.15 18.45 -10.30
N LEU A 184 -0.15 19.07 -11.46
CA LEU A 184 0.67 18.95 -12.66
C LEU A 184 1.99 19.71 -12.56
N TYR A 185 1.97 20.92 -11.98
CA TYR A 185 3.08 21.87 -12.09
C TYR A 185 3.84 22.13 -10.79
N SER A 186 3.48 21.46 -9.68
CA SER A 186 4.25 21.57 -8.44
C SER A 186 4.61 20.20 -7.87
N ASP A 187 5.83 20.11 -7.31
CA ASP A 187 6.25 18.90 -6.59
C ASP A 187 5.48 18.73 -5.27
N GLN A 188 5.05 19.84 -4.64
CA GLN A 188 4.25 19.80 -3.41
C GLN A 188 2.83 19.28 -3.67
N GLY A 189 2.20 19.71 -4.77
CA GLY A 189 0.89 19.20 -5.19
C GLY A 189 0.96 17.73 -5.58
N LEU A 190 1.96 17.33 -6.35
CA LEU A 190 2.23 15.92 -6.64
C LEU A 190 2.43 15.10 -5.36
N TYR A 191 3.27 15.59 -4.44
CA TYR A 191 3.50 14.93 -3.15
C TYR A 191 2.20 14.75 -2.36
N THR A 192 1.36 15.80 -2.32
CA THR A 192 0.07 15.77 -1.62
C THR A 192 -0.86 14.71 -2.20
N VAL A 193 -0.97 14.64 -3.53
CA VAL A 193 -1.78 13.63 -4.23
C VAL A 193 -1.27 12.22 -3.93
N LEU A 194 0.04 11.98 -4.07
CA LEU A 194 0.63 10.66 -3.79
C LEU A 194 0.48 10.26 -2.32
N LYS A 195 0.58 11.23 -1.40
CA LYS A 195 0.36 11.03 0.02
C LYS A 195 -1.09 10.65 0.33
N TYR A 196 -2.07 11.31 -0.29
CA TYR A 196 -3.49 10.95 -0.11
C TYR A 196 -3.81 9.57 -0.68
N LEU A 197 -3.25 9.22 -1.83
CA LEU A 197 -3.34 7.86 -2.38
C LEU A 197 -2.71 6.82 -1.45
N ASN A 198 -1.56 7.13 -0.84
CA ASN A 198 -0.94 6.24 0.14
C ASN A 198 -1.80 6.10 1.40
N ASP A 199 -2.20 7.21 2.01
CA ASP A 199 -2.83 7.23 3.32
C ASP A 199 -4.28 6.76 3.28
N TYR A 200 -5.05 7.26 2.30
CA TYR A 200 -6.50 7.06 2.19
C TYR A 200 -6.89 6.20 0.98
N GLY A 201 -6.02 6.02 0.00
CA GLY A 201 -6.34 5.27 -1.22
C GLY A 201 -7.20 6.03 -2.22
N LEU A 202 -7.50 7.33 -1.98
CA LEU A 202 -8.46 8.12 -2.75
C LEU A 202 -8.06 9.61 -2.75
N VAL A 203 -8.22 10.27 -3.89
CA VAL A 203 -8.00 11.72 -4.06
C VAL A 203 -8.80 12.24 -5.26
N PHE A 204 -9.19 13.51 -5.22
CA PHE A 204 -9.92 14.19 -6.29
C PHE A 204 -9.07 15.33 -6.86
N ILE A 205 -9.00 15.39 -8.18
CA ILE A 205 -8.34 16.45 -8.92
C ILE A 205 -9.41 17.33 -9.55
N ASP A 206 -9.44 18.60 -9.17
CA ASP A 206 -10.43 19.57 -9.66
C ASP A 206 -9.89 20.41 -10.81
N ASN A 207 -10.79 20.91 -11.65
CA ASN A 207 -10.50 21.83 -12.77
C ASN A 207 -9.54 21.21 -13.80
N VAL A 208 -9.80 19.95 -14.19
CA VAL A 208 -9.12 19.26 -15.29
C VAL A 208 -9.69 19.78 -16.62
N GLN A 209 -9.31 20.99 -17.00
CA GLN A 209 -9.82 21.66 -18.20
C GLN A 209 -9.26 21.04 -19.49
N GLY A 210 -10.01 21.18 -20.59
CA GLY A 210 -9.91 20.38 -21.82
C GLY A 210 -8.58 20.33 -22.59
N GLU A 211 -7.54 21.08 -22.22
CA GLU A 211 -6.17 20.82 -22.72
C GLU A 211 -5.53 19.60 -22.04
N PHE A 212 -5.98 19.25 -20.83
CA PHE A 212 -5.49 18.14 -20.04
C PHE A 212 -6.40 16.93 -20.17
N THR A 213 -5.87 15.87 -20.79
CA THR A 213 -6.54 14.58 -20.83
C THR A 213 -6.21 13.74 -19.59
N VAL A 214 -6.96 12.67 -19.35
CA VAL A 214 -6.67 11.75 -18.23
C VAL A 214 -5.27 11.13 -18.35
N GLU A 215 -4.76 10.97 -19.59
CA GLU A 215 -3.40 10.50 -19.86
C GLU A 215 -2.35 11.40 -19.22
N HIS A 216 -2.48 12.73 -19.34
CA HIS A 216 -1.55 13.69 -18.73
C HIS A 216 -1.51 13.57 -17.21
N LEU A 217 -2.67 13.30 -16.58
CA LEU A 217 -2.74 13.08 -15.14
C LEU A 217 -2.00 11.82 -14.73
N VAL A 218 -2.08 10.75 -15.51
CA VAL A 218 -1.37 9.49 -15.22
C VAL A 218 0.13 9.64 -15.46
N GLU A 219 0.54 10.25 -16.57
CA GLU A 219 1.94 10.44 -16.97
C GLU A 219 2.72 11.30 -15.96
N ARG A 220 2.02 12.12 -15.16
CA ARG A 220 2.61 12.84 -14.02
C ARG A 220 3.10 11.89 -12.90
N ILE A 221 2.47 10.73 -12.72
CA ILE A 221 2.93 9.67 -11.81
C ILE A 221 3.95 8.76 -12.52
N GLY A 222 3.55 8.17 -13.63
CA GLY A 222 4.38 7.25 -14.41
C GLY A 222 3.66 6.69 -15.62
N GLU A 223 4.07 5.52 -16.09
CA GLU A 223 3.58 4.96 -17.35
C GLU A 223 2.10 4.53 -17.29
N ILE A 224 1.42 4.64 -18.43
CA ILE A 224 0.04 4.18 -18.56
C ILE A 224 0.02 2.67 -18.78
N ARG A 225 -0.85 1.99 -18.04
CA ARG A 225 -1.10 0.56 -18.21
C ARG A 225 -2.07 0.32 -19.35
N HIS A 226 -1.55 -0.16 -20.47
CA HIS A 226 -2.37 -0.59 -21.60
C HIS A 226 -3.13 -1.87 -21.25
N THR A 227 -4.42 -1.92 -21.62
CA THR A 227 -5.25 -3.13 -21.49
C THR A 227 -5.90 -3.45 -22.83
N PHE A 228 -6.72 -4.50 -22.89
CA PHE A 228 -7.52 -4.74 -24.10
C PHE A 228 -8.61 -3.69 -24.33
N TYR A 229 -8.89 -2.82 -23.35
CA TYR A 229 -9.73 -1.63 -23.53
C TYR A 229 -8.99 -0.45 -24.16
N GLY A 230 -7.66 -0.55 -24.35
CA GLY A 230 -6.81 0.51 -24.92
C GLY A 230 -5.90 1.19 -23.89
N LYS A 231 -5.31 2.33 -24.29
CA LYS A 231 -4.57 3.26 -23.41
C LYS A 231 -5.52 3.95 -22.43
N THR A 232 -6.69 4.35 -22.93
CA THR A 232 -7.82 4.89 -22.19
C THR A 232 -9.12 4.31 -22.74
N TRP A 233 -10.22 4.45 -22.00
CA TRP A 233 -11.54 4.00 -22.41
C TRP A 233 -12.62 4.99 -22.01
N ASP A 234 -13.71 4.99 -22.77
CA ASP A 234 -14.85 5.88 -22.53
C ASP A 234 -15.95 5.11 -21.80
N VAL A 235 -16.42 5.66 -20.68
CA VAL A 235 -17.57 5.16 -19.92
C VAL A 235 -18.75 6.04 -20.25
N ARG A 236 -19.55 5.57 -21.21
CA ARG A 236 -20.82 6.17 -21.66
C ARG A 236 -21.88 5.08 -21.70
N ASN A 237 -23.15 5.46 -21.59
CA ASN A 237 -24.24 4.52 -21.85
C ASN A 237 -24.28 4.21 -23.35
N VAL A 238 -24.15 2.94 -23.74
CA VAL A 238 -24.18 2.51 -25.15
C VAL A 238 -25.19 1.37 -25.33
N GLN A 239 -25.86 1.34 -26.48
CA GLN A 239 -26.70 0.21 -26.86
C GLN A 239 -25.81 -1.04 -27.07
N GLN A 240 -26.23 -2.20 -26.54
CA GLN A 240 -25.47 -3.47 -26.56
C GLN A 240 -24.10 -3.39 -25.85
N ALA A 241 -24.09 -2.91 -24.61
CA ALA A 241 -22.90 -2.81 -23.77
C ALA A 241 -22.16 -4.16 -23.59
N ILE A 242 -20.87 -4.19 -23.94
CA ILE A 242 -19.97 -5.35 -23.73
C ILE A 242 -19.47 -5.47 -22.27
N ASN A 243 -19.71 -4.44 -21.46
CA ASN A 243 -19.34 -4.35 -20.04
C ASN A 243 -20.46 -3.64 -19.27
N VAL A 244 -20.79 -4.13 -18.08
CA VAL A 244 -21.82 -3.57 -17.20
C VAL A 244 -21.60 -2.09 -16.87
N ALA A 245 -20.36 -1.62 -16.88
CA ALA A 245 -20.01 -0.20 -16.70
C ALA A 245 -20.69 0.74 -17.70
N TYR A 246 -21.03 0.23 -18.90
CA TYR A 246 -21.65 1.00 -19.98
C TYR A 246 -23.19 0.95 -19.98
N THR A 247 -23.80 0.56 -18.85
CA THR A 247 -25.26 0.55 -18.63
C THR A 247 -25.68 1.67 -17.67
N SER A 248 -26.98 1.95 -17.53
CA SER A 248 -27.52 2.92 -16.57
C SER A 248 -27.88 2.35 -15.18
N GLN A 249 -27.76 1.02 -15.02
CA GLN A 249 -28.08 0.33 -13.77
C GLN A 249 -27.06 0.63 -12.68
N GLU A 250 -27.40 0.36 -11.42
CA GLU A 250 -26.40 0.39 -10.35
C GLU A 250 -25.26 -0.59 -10.66
N LEU A 251 -24.03 -0.11 -10.48
CA LEU A 251 -22.84 -0.95 -10.48
C LEU A 251 -22.32 -1.01 -9.04
N GLY A 252 -22.52 -2.16 -8.41
CA GLY A 252 -22.11 -2.41 -7.03
C GLY A 252 -20.61 -2.24 -6.80
N LEU A 253 -20.20 -2.19 -5.53
CA LEU A 253 -18.80 -2.10 -5.14
C LEU A 253 -17.95 -3.19 -5.79
N HIS A 254 -16.90 -2.80 -6.50
CA HIS A 254 -16.00 -3.73 -7.18
C HIS A 254 -14.59 -3.15 -7.33
N MET A 255 -13.66 -4.04 -7.69
CA MET A 255 -12.31 -3.71 -8.17
C MET A 255 -12.19 -4.16 -9.62
N ASP A 256 -11.47 -3.37 -10.40
CA ASP A 256 -11.37 -3.60 -11.83
C ASP A 256 -10.32 -4.63 -12.19
N LEU A 257 -10.66 -5.41 -13.22
CA LEU A 257 -9.79 -6.36 -13.91
C LEU A 257 -9.15 -7.43 -13.02
N LEU A 258 -9.87 -7.93 -12.01
CA LEU A 258 -9.37 -9.01 -11.14
C LEU A 258 -9.07 -10.34 -11.88
N TYR A 259 -9.54 -10.47 -13.11
CA TYR A 259 -9.23 -11.55 -14.05
C TYR A 259 -7.88 -11.39 -14.78
N PHE A 260 -7.14 -10.30 -14.54
CA PHE A 260 -5.73 -10.19 -14.94
C PHE A 260 -4.85 -10.89 -13.91
N GLU A 261 -3.67 -11.35 -14.34
CA GLU A 261 -2.63 -11.82 -13.42
C GLU A 261 -2.19 -10.70 -12.46
N ALA A 262 -1.84 -9.54 -13.02
CA ALA A 262 -1.66 -8.29 -12.31
C ALA A 262 -2.81 -7.30 -12.58
N PRO A 263 -3.81 -7.18 -11.69
CA PRO A 263 -4.81 -6.13 -11.79
C PRO A 263 -4.18 -4.74 -11.61
N PRO A 264 -4.70 -3.70 -12.28
CA PRO A 264 -4.18 -2.33 -12.20
C PRO A 264 -4.04 -1.84 -10.76
N GLY A 265 -3.00 -1.03 -10.53
CA GLY A 265 -2.70 -0.46 -9.22
C GLY A 265 -3.60 0.72 -8.86
N LEU A 266 -3.56 1.74 -9.71
CA LEU A 266 -4.38 2.94 -9.60
C LEU A 266 -5.34 3.03 -10.79
N GLN A 267 -6.53 3.54 -10.52
CA GLN A 267 -7.51 3.89 -11.54
C GLN A 267 -7.80 5.40 -11.49
N PHE A 268 -7.90 5.99 -12.68
CA PHE A 268 -8.28 7.37 -12.90
C PHE A 268 -9.61 7.38 -13.63
N LEU A 269 -10.57 8.17 -13.15
CA LEU A 269 -11.84 8.41 -13.84
C LEU A 269 -12.08 9.92 -13.93
N HIS A 270 -11.88 10.46 -15.13
CA HIS A 270 -12.11 11.87 -15.44
C HIS A 270 -13.53 12.08 -15.96
N SER A 271 -14.33 12.89 -15.27
CA SER A 271 -15.67 13.30 -15.69
C SER A 271 -15.58 14.40 -16.75
N LEU A 272 -15.89 14.06 -18.00
CA LEU A 272 -15.92 14.98 -19.13
C LEU A 272 -17.28 15.67 -19.25
N GLU A 273 -18.35 14.93 -18.98
CA GLU A 273 -19.71 15.44 -18.85
C GLU A 273 -20.44 14.62 -17.77
N ASN A 274 -21.19 15.28 -16.88
CA ASN A 274 -22.03 14.59 -15.92
C ASN A 274 -23.18 15.49 -15.45
N ASN A 275 -24.29 15.46 -16.17
CA ASN A 275 -25.50 16.24 -15.84
C ASN A 275 -26.77 15.37 -15.78
N VAL A 276 -26.61 14.05 -15.65
CA VAL A 276 -27.72 13.12 -15.43
C VAL A 276 -28.26 13.22 -14.00
N HIS A 277 -29.53 12.87 -13.82
CA HIS A 277 -30.12 12.63 -12.50
C HIS A 277 -29.69 11.26 -11.96
N GLY A 278 -29.13 11.24 -10.75
CA GLY A 278 -28.59 10.04 -10.11
C GLY A 278 -27.10 9.83 -10.43
N GLY A 279 -26.63 8.58 -10.41
CA GLY A 279 -25.28 8.23 -10.88
C GLY A 279 -24.14 8.61 -9.94
N ALA A 280 -24.45 8.86 -8.67
CA ALA A 280 -23.47 9.13 -7.62
C ALA A 280 -22.44 8.01 -7.54
N SER A 281 -21.17 8.40 -7.51
CA SER A 281 -20.06 7.51 -7.23
C SER A 281 -20.01 7.26 -5.74
N TYR A 282 -19.70 6.02 -5.34
CA TYR A 282 -19.47 5.70 -3.94
C TYR A 282 -18.27 4.79 -3.74
N TYR A 283 -17.57 4.99 -2.63
CA TYR A 283 -16.28 4.37 -2.33
C TYR A 283 -16.26 3.77 -0.92
N ALA A 284 -15.58 2.64 -0.76
CA ALA A 284 -15.42 1.97 0.53
C ALA A 284 -13.97 1.50 0.77
N ASP A 285 -13.46 1.72 1.98
CA ASP A 285 -12.13 1.24 2.40
C ASP A 285 -12.17 -0.23 2.84
N THR A 286 -11.67 -1.11 1.97
CA THR A 286 -11.69 -2.54 2.25
C THR A 286 -10.70 -2.96 3.34
N PHE A 287 -9.63 -2.20 3.55
CA PHE A 287 -8.66 -2.54 4.59
C PHE A 287 -9.28 -2.36 5.96
N ARG A 288 -10.08 -1.30 6.16
CA ARG A 288 -10.87 -1.14 7.37
C ARG A 288 -11.83 -2.30 7.59
N ALA A 289 -12.57 -2.70 6.55
CA ALA A 289 -13.52 -3.81 6.65
C ALA A 289 -12.83 -5.13 6.99
N ALA A 290 -11.71 -5.43 6.34
CA ALA A 290 -10.91 -6.62 6.59
C ALA A 290 -10.31 -6.62 8.00
N GLU A 291 -9.90 -5.47 8.54
CA GLU A 291 -9.42 -5.35 9.91
C GLU A 291 -10.51 -5.55 10.96
N ILE A 292 -11.72 -5.04 10.70
CA ILE A 292 -12.89 -5.31 11.56
C ILE A 292 -13.22 -6.81 11.53
N LEU A 293 -13.18 -7.43 10.34
CA LEU A 293 -13.36 -8.88 10.21
C LEU A 293 -12.28 -9.65 10.99
N ARG A 294 -11.01 -9.26 10.86
CA ARG A 294 -9.87 -9.86 11.57
C ARG A 294 -10.05 -9.84 13.08
N GLN A 295 -10.61 -8.76 13.62
CA GLN A 295 -10.82 -8.59 15.06
C GLN A 295 -12.07 -9.34 15.55
N ASN A 296 -13.17 -9.27 14.82
CA ASN A 296 -14.46 -9.79 15.27
C ASN A 296 -14.65 -11.29 14.96
N ASP A 297 -14.05 -11.78 13.87
CA ASP A 297 -14.13 -13.17 13.45
C ASP A 297 -12.83 -13.61 12.75
N PRO A 298 -11.79 -13.96 13.54
CA PRO A 298 -10.51 -14.39 13.01
C PRO A 298 -10.59 -15.65 12.12
N GLU A 299 -11.57 -16.54 12.34
CA GLU A 299 -11.77 -17.73 11.49
C GLU A 299 -12.29 -17.30 10.11
N ALA A 300 -13.27 -16.40 10.04
CA ALA A 300 -13.75 -15.84 8.77
C ALA A 300 -12.62 -15.13 8.02
N PHE A 301 -11.83 -14.31 8.72
CA PHE A 301 -10.67 -13.64 8.13
C PHE A 301 -9.68 -14.64 7.53
N GLN A 302 -9.32 -15.68 8.28
CA GLN A 302 -8.40 -16.72 7.79
C GLN A 302 -8.95 -17.45 6.57
N ILE A 303 -10.24 -17.76 6.54
CA ILE A 303 -10.90 -18.38 5.38
C ILE A 303 -10.80 -17.46 4.16
N LEU A 304 -11.04 -16.16 4.30
CA LEU A 304 -10.92 -15.20 3.18
C LEU A 304 -9.48 -14.98 2.71
N CYS A 305 -8.49 -15.28 3.56
CA CYS A 305 -7.07 -15.27 3.20
C CYS A 305 -6.64 -16.46 2.34
N SER A 306 -7.39 -17.57 2.34
CA SER A 306 -6.97 -18.82 1.69
C SER A 306 -7.95 -19.39 0.66
N TYR A 307 -9.24 -19.08 0.76
CA TYR A 307 -10.24 -19.66 -0.14
C TYR A 307 -10.08 -19.10 -1.58
N PRO A 308 -10.00 -19.96 -2.61
CA PRO A 308 -9.84 -19.51 -3.99
C PRO A 308 -11.14 -18.90 -4.53
N VAL A 309 -11.06 -17.66 -5.01
CA VAL A 309 -12.14 -16.97 -5.74
C VAL A 309 -11.68 -16.72 -7.16
N THR A 310 -12.48 -17.21 -8.11
CA THR A 310 -12.16 -17.16 -9.53
C THR A 310 -12.84 -15.95 -10.18
N PHE A 311 -12.11 -15.24 -11.04
CA PHE A 311 -12.61 -14.10 -11.82
C PHE A 311 -12.37 -14.35 -13.30
N HIS A 312 -13.30 -13.92 -14.15
CA HIS A 312 -13.15 -14.10 -15.59
C HIS A 312 -13.69 -12.93 -16.42
N TYR A 313 -13.24 -12.88 -17.67
CA TYR A 313 -13.86 -12.10 -18.74
C TYR A 313 -13.85 -12.95 -20.00
N ARG A 314 -15.03 -13.39 -20.45
CA ARG A 314 -15.20 -14.17 -21.68
C ARG A 314 -16.19 -13.47 -22.59
N ASN A 315 -15.69 -12.51 -23.37
CA ASN A 315 -16.47 -11.70 -24.31
C ASN A 315 -15.53 -11.07 -25.36
N ALA A 316 -16.08 -10.61 -26.49
CA ALA A 316 -15.34 -9.89 -27.55
C ALA A 316 -14.01 -10.56 -27.96
N ASP A 317 -14.05 -11.87 -28.23
CA ASP A 317 -12.88 -12.71 -28.59
C ASP A 317 -11.74 -12.70 -27.57
N ARG A 318 -12.04 -12.37 -26.31
CA ARG A 318 -11.12 -12.46 -25.17
C ARG A 318 -11.57 -13.53 -24.19
N HIS A 319 -10.59 -14.16 -23.56
CA HIS A 319 -10.81 -15.11 -22.48
C HIS A 319 -9.74 -14.89 -21.41
N TYR A 320 -10.06 -14.09 -20.41
CA TYR A 320 -9.24 -13.87 -19.22
C TYR A 320 -9.80 -14.65 -18.04
N HIS A 321 -8.89 -15.15 -17.22
CA HIS A 321 -9.24 -16.02 -16.12
C HIS A 321 -8.14 -15.98 -15.06
N PHE A 322 -8.50 -15.70 -13.80
CA PHE A 322 -7.53 -15.70 -12.71
C PHE A 322 -8.18 -16.03 -11.37
N THR A 323 -7.49 -16.83 -10.55
CA THR A 323 -7.95 -17.27 -9.24
C THR A 323 -7.08 -16.67 -8.14
N ARG A 324 -7.70 -16.11 -7.11
CA ARG A 324 -7.05 -15.37 -6.03
C ARG A 324 -7.88 -15.42 -4.75
N SER A 325 -7.26 -15.25 -3.58
CA SER A 325 -8.00 -15.11 -2.32
C SER A 325 -8.57 -13.69 -2.18
N THR A 326 -9.65 -13.54 -1.40
CA THR A 326 -10.27 -12.22 -1.16
C THR A 326 -9.33 -11.29 -0.39
N ILE A 327 -8.62 -11.80 0.61
CA ILE A 327 -7.66 -11.05 1.41
C ILE A 327 -6.26 -11.58 1.12
N VAL A 328 -5.31 -10.70 0.82
CA VAL A 328 -3.90 -11.07 0.64
C VAL A 328 -3.05 -10.32 1.65
N LEU A 329 -2.23 -11.06 2.41
CA LEU A 329 -1.33 -10.50 3.41
C LEU A 329 0.07 -10.34 2.83
N ASN A 330 0.75 -9.27 3.22
CA ASN A 330 2.17 -9.10 2.99
C ASN A 330 2.94 -10.02 3.95
N ARG A 331 3.26 -11.23 3.49
CA ARG A 331 3.97 -12.26 4.29
C ARG A 331 5.41 -11.89 4.66
N PHE A 332 5.95 -10.82 4.08
CA PHE A 332 7.29 -10.31 4.36
C PHE A 332 7.28 -9.11 5.31
N SER A 333 6.09 -8.63 5.68
CA SER A 333 5.93 -7.61 6.72
C SER A 333 6.02 -8.22 8.11
N PHE A 334 6.45 -7.41 9.09
CA PHE A 334 6.56 -7.85 10.49
C PHE A 334 5.19 -8.17 11.11
N ASP A 335 4.11 -7.55 10.62
CA ASP A 335 2.77 -7.60 11.21
C ASP A 335 1.72 -8.33 10.36
N ASN A 336 2.14 -8.94 9.25
CA ASN A 336 1.25 -9.53 8.25
C ASN A 336 0.13 -8.55 7.84
N HIS A 337 0.46 -7.29 7.59
CA HIS A 337 -0.54 -6.33 7.12
C HIS A 337 -1.17 -6.78 5.79
N ILE A 338 -2.38 -6.29 5.55
CA ILE A 338 -3.11 -6.55 4.31
C ILE A 338 -2.35 -5.85 3.16
N ASP A 339 -1.87 -6.64 2.20
CA ASP A 339 -1.23 -6.12 0.98
C ASP A 339 -2.28 -5.58 0.02
N HIS A 340 -3.33 -6.36 -0.22
CA HIS A 340 -4.47 -5.96 -1.04
C HIS A 340 -5.72 -6.81 -0.79
N ILE A 341 -6.85 -6.32 -1.29
CA ILE A 341 -8.13 -7.02 -1.33
C ILE A 341 -8.48 -7.36 -2.79
N ASN A 342 -9.28 -8.41 -2.98
CA ASN A 342 -9.82 -8.83 -4.25
C ASN A 342 -11.32 -9.08 -4.09
N TYR A 343 -12.14 -8.10 -4.48
CA TYR A 343 -13.59 -8.17 -4.41
C TYR A 343 -14.21 -7.55 -5.67
N SER A 344 -14.87 -8.37 -6.49
CA SER A 344 -15.48 -7.91 -7.74
C SER A 344 -16.61 -8.84 -8.17
N PRO A 345 -17.76 -8.82 -7.47
CA PRO A 345 -18.90 -9.69 -7.78
C PRO A 345 -19.35 -9.69 -9.25
N PRO A 346 -19.38 -8.53 -9.98
CA PRO A 346 -19.78 -8.52 -11.39
C PRO A 346 -18.87 -9.33 -12.33
N PHE A 347 -17.64 -9.62 -11.92
CA PHE A 347 -16.65 -10.32 -12.74
C PHE A 347 -16.23 -11.67 -12.12
N GLN A 348 -16.96 -12.14 -11.11
CA GLN A 348 -16.71 -13.43 -10.48
C GLN A 348 -17.12 -14.56 -11.42
N ALA A 349 -16.22 -15.51 -11.62
CA ALA A 349 -16.47 -16.73 -12.39
C ALA A 349 -17.12 -17.80 -11.50
N PRO A 350 -17.61 -18.91 -12.08
CA PRO A 350 -17.94 -20.11 -11.30
C PRO A 350 -16.77 -20.54 -10.40
N PHE A 351 -17.07 -21.01 -9.19
CA PHE A 351 -16.05 -21.53 -8.28
C PHE A 351 -15.41 -22.80 -8.85
N GLU A 352 -14.08 -22.81 -8.92
CA GLU A 352 -13.30 -23.97 -9.39
C GLU A 352 -12.75 -24.85 -8.25
N SER A 353 -13.11 -24.52 -7.00
CA SER A 353 -12.88 -25.36 -5.83
C SER A 353 -13.96 -26.43 -5.68
N ASP A 354 -13.64 -27.50 -4.94
CA ASP A 354 -14.64 -28.49 -4.54
C ASP A 354 -15.65 -27.87 -3.56
N THR A 355 -16.80 -27.46 -4.11
CA THR A 355 -17.89 -26.82 -3.37
C THR A 355 -18.70 -27.78 -2.50
N SER A 356 -18.46 -29.09 -2.58
CA SER A 356 -19.12 -30.09 -1.74
C SER A 356 -18.56 -30.13 -0.31
N LYS A 357 -17.37 -29.57 -0.10
CA LYS A 357 -16.70 -29.52 1.22
C LYS A 357 -17.28 -28.44 2.13
N SER A 358 -17.18 -28.66 3.44
CA SER A 358 -17.63 -27.70 4.48
C SER A 358 -17.02 -26.30 4.32
N ASP A 359 -15.82 -26.22 3.76
CA ASP A 359 -15.07 -24.97 3.59
C ASP A 359 -15.80 -23.98 2.68
N PHE A 360 -16.60 -24.44 1.71
CA PHE A 360 -17.38 -23.54 0.87
C PHE A 360 -18.45 -22.80 1.68
N ARG A 361 -19.18 -23.49 2.58
CA ARG A 361 -20.17 -22.83 3.45
C ARG A 361 -19.51 -21.87 4.44
N LYS A 362 -18.35 -22.23 4.98
CA LYS A 362 -17.54 -21.32 5.83
C LYS A 362 -17.10 -20.09 5.05
N PHE A 363 -16.65 -20.26 3.81
CA PHE A 363 -16.30 -19.18 2.91
C PHE A 363 -17.49 -18.27 2.63
N ILE A 364 -18.65 -18.83 2.23
CA ILE A 364 -19.84 -18.02 1.96
C ILE A 364 -20.25 -17.20 3.20
N ARG A 365 -20.22 -17.78 4.40
CA ARG A 365 -20.48 -17.06 5.65
C ARG A 365 -19.49 -15.91 5.88
N ALA A 366 -18.20 -16.18 5.71
CA ALA A 366 -17.13 -15.19 5.86
C ALA A 366 -17.25 -14.06 4.82
N PHE A 367 -17.56 -14.42 3.57
CA PHE A 367 -17.72 -13.50 2.46
C PHE A 367 -18.97 -12.63 2.62
N GLN A 368 -20.07 -13.20 3.14
CA GLN A 368 -21.26 -12.43 3.54
C GLN A 368 -20.95 -11.43 4.64
N TYR A 369 -20.21 -11.83 5.68
CA TYR A 369 -19.83 -10.90 6.74
C TYR A 369 -18.94 -9.76 6.19
N PHE A 370 -17.95 -10.09 5.36
CA PHE A 370 -17.14 -9.06 4.70
C PHE A 370 -17.98 -8.12 3.83
N ARG A 371 -18.91 -8.66 3.04
CA ARG A 371 -19.88 -7.91 2.23
C ARG A 371 -20.71 -6.98 3.10
N ASP A 372 -21.27 -7.45 4.21
CA ASP A 372 -22.08 -6.64 5.12
C ASP A 372 -21.28 -5.45 5.69
N LEU A 373 -19.97 -5.65 5.95
CA LEU A 373 -19.08 -4.57 6.40
C LEU A 373 -18.82 -3.53 5.31
N ILE A 374 -18.57 -3.95 4.06
CA ILE A 374 -18.31 -3.01 2.97
C ILE A 374 -19.58 -2.33 2.45
N ASP A 375 -20.76 -2.95 2.57
CA ASP A 375 -22.05 -2.40 2.11
C ASP A 375 -22.74 -1.51 3.15
N ASP A 376 -22.29 -1.51 4.42
CA ASP A 376 -22.77 -0.56 5.42
C ASP A 376 -22.51 0.88 4.95
N GLN A 377 -23.59 1.64 4.75
CA GLN A 377 -23.55 3.01 4.25
C GLN A 377 -22.68 3.93 5.13
N ASN A 378 -22.52 3.63 6.42
CA ASN A 378 -21.62 4.40 7.29
C ASN A 378 -20.14 4.28 6.87
N ASN A 379 -19.80 3.34 5.99
CA ASN A 379 -18.47 3.14 5.43
C ASN A 379 -18.31 3.71 4.01
N HIS A 380 -19.37 4.32 3.45
CA HIS A 380 -19.33 4.87 2.09
C HIS A 380 -19.05 6.37 2.09
N LEU A 381 -18.07 6.79 1.30
CA LEU A 381 -18.01 8.15 0.77
C LEU A 381 -18.81 8.18 -0.54
N GLU A 382 -19.88 8.96 -0.60
CA GLU A 382 -20.77 9.05 -1.76
C GLU A 382 -20.88 10.51 -2.22
N LEU A 383 -20.69 10.76 -3.52
CA LEU A 383 -20.75 12.09 -4.13
C LEU A 383 -21.01 12.01 -5.64
N ILE A 384 -21.48 13.12 -6.22
CA ILE A 384 -21.53 13.32 -7.67
C ILE A 384 -20.17 13.86 -8.11
N LEU A 385 -19.50 13.18 -9.05
CA LEU A 385 -18.26 13.68 -9.63
C LEU A 385 -18.64 14.67 -10.75
N GLU A 386 -18.45 15.96 -10.49
CA GLU A 386 -18.83 17.04 -11.40
C GLU A 386 -17.97 17.01 -12.67
N LYS A 387 -18.41 17.74 -13.70
CA LYS A 387 -17.61 17.99 -14.89
C LYS A 387 -16.24 18.59 -14.53
N ASP A 388 -15.21 18.22 -15.29
CA ASP A 388 -13.82 18.66 -15.11
C ASP A 388 -13.20 18.23 -13.76
N GLN A 389 -13.76 17.21 -13.11
CA GLN A 389 -13.16 16.53 -11.96
C GLN A 389 -12.65 15.14 -12.35
N CYS A 390 -11.50 14.75 -11.79
CA CYS A 390 -10.95 13.41 -11.92
C CYS A 390 -10.74 12.79 -10.55
N VAL A 391 -11.28 11.59 -10.34
CA VAL A 391 -10.96 10.80 -9.15
C VAL A 391 -9.80 9.86 -9.45
N ILE A 392 -8.88 9.74 -8.50
CA ILE A 392 -7.79 8.77 -8.54
C ILE A 392 -7.92 7.89 -7.31
N PHE A 393 -7.93 6.58 -7.50
CA PHE A 393 -8.05 5.65 -6.39
C PHE A 393 -7.18 4.41 -6.55
N HIS A 394 -6.80 3.85 -5.42
CA HIS A 394 -6.01 2.63 -5.34
C HIS A 394 -6.93 1.42 -5.53
N ASN A 395 -6.99 0.90 -6.76
CA ASN A 395 -7.88 -0.20 -7.20
C ASN A 395 -7.67 -1.54 -6.47
N ARG A 396 -6.63 -1.65 -5.62
CA ARG A 396 -6.31 -2.83 -4.80
C ARG A 396 -6.64 -2.64 -3.31
N ARG A 397 -7.22 -1.49 -2.95
CA ARG A 397 -7.66 -1.12 -1.59
C ARG A 397 -9.07 -0.54 -1.59
N ILE A 398 -9.36 0.41 -2.47
CA ILE A 398 -10.65 1.11 -2.50
C ILE A 398 -11.59 0.40 -3.45
N LEU A 399 -12.72 -0.03 -2.91
CA LEU A 399 -13.85 -0.42 -3.74
C LEU A 399 -14.54 0.84 -4.25
N HIS A 400 -15.03 0.77 -5.47
CA HIS A 400 -15.80 1.82 -6.10
C HIS A 400 -17.07 1.25 -6.71
N GLY A 401 -18.11 2.06 -6.73
CA GLY A 401 -19.41 1.73 -7.30
C GLY A 401 -20.10 2.99 -7.80
N ARG A 402 -21.23 2.80 -8.46
CA ARG A 402 -22.04 3.88 -9.02
C ARG A 402 -23.51 3.56 -8.83
N ARG A 403 -24.28 4.49 -8.26
CA ARG A 403 -25.75 4.39 -8.20
C ARG A 403 -26.37 4.38 -9.59
N GLU A 404 -27.61 3.92 -9.68
CA GLU A 404 -28.39 4.05 -10.92
C GLU A 404 -28.57 5.52 -11.33
N PHE A 405 -28.77 5.76 -12.62
CA PHE A 405 -29.06 7.09 -13.15
C PHE A 405 -30.06 7.03 -14.30
N ASP A 406 -30.73 8.16 -14.55
CA ASP A 406 -31.63 8.31 -15.70
C ASP A 406 -30.84 8.72 -16.95
N PRO A 407 -30.67 7.83 -17.95
CA PRO A 407 -29.90 8.14 -19.16
C PRO A 407 -30.63 9.11 -20.11
N SER A 408 -31.91 9.41 -19.87
CA SER A 408 -32.68 10.37 -20.66
C SER A 408 -32.61 11.80 -20.13
N SER A 409 -32.14 11.98 -18.89
CA SER A 409 -32.07 13.27 -18.21
C SER A 409 -30.88 14.15 -18.61
N GLY A 410 -29.86 13.57 -19.23
CA GLY A 410 -28.62 14.28 -19.59
C GLY A 410 -27.55 13.37 -20.18
N GLU A 411 -26.34 13.90 -20.31
CA GLU A 411 -25.13 13.19 -20.73
C GLU A 411 -24.27 12.82 -19.51
N ARG A 412 -23.75 11.60 -19.55
CA ARG A 412 -22.75 11.10 -18.61
C ARG A 412 -21.60 10.48 -19.38
N TRP A 413 -20.44 11.11 -19.33
CA TRP A 413 -19.24 10.70 -20.03
C TRP A 413 -18.02 10.80 -19.13
N PHE A 414 -17.44 9.65 -18.82
CA PHE A 414 -16.18 9.56 -18.09
C PHE A 414 -15.11 8.96 -18.98
N LYS A 415 -13.86 9.36 -18.78
CA LYS A 415 -12.69 8.76 -19.43
C LYS A 415 -11.80 8.10 -18.38
N GLY A 416 -11.54 6.82 -18.59
CA GLY A 416 -10.76 5.99 -17.67
C GLY A 416 -9.32 5.78 -18.12
N CYS A 417 -8.40 5.68 -17.16
CA CYS A 417 -7.01 5.32 -17.38
C CYS A 417 -6.44 4.53 -16.18
N TYR A 418 -5.42 3.71 -16.41
CA TYR A 418 -4.77 2.91 -15.37
C TYR A 418 -3.27 3.18 -15.30
N THR A 419 -2.70 3.00 -14.11
CA THR A 419 -1.25 2.80 -13.93
C THR A 419 -0.99 1.75 -12.84
N ASP A 420 0.24 1.25 -12.80
CA ASP A 420 0.64 0.21 -11.85
C ASP A 420 1.16 0.79 -10.54
N LEU A 421 1.12 -0.03 -9.48
CA LEU A 421 1.62 0.38 -8.17
C LEU A 421 3.14 0.62 -8.17
N ASP A 422 3.88 0.05 -9.11
CA ASP A 422 5.31 0.29 -9.24
C ASP A 422 5.59 1.75 -9.63
N ASN A 423 4.86 2.28 -10.61
CA ASN A 423 4.93 3.69 -11.00
C ASN A 423 4.57 4.62 -9.83
N PHE A 424 3.49 4.30 -9.12
CA PHE A 424 3.07 5.03 -7.94
C PHE A 424 4.13 5.02 -6.82
N LYS A 425 4.63 3.83 -6.46
CA LYS A 425 5.61 3.65 -5.38
C LYS A 425 6.95 4.29 -5.71
N ASP A 426 7.41 4.18 -6.96
CA ASP A 426 8.61 4.86 -7.44
C ASP A 426 8.48 6.37 -7.27
N ARG A 427 7.43 6.96 -7.86
CA ARG A 427 7.22 8.40 -7.83
C ARG A 427 7.07 8.92 -6.40
N LEU A 428 6.32 8.22 -5.55
CA LEU A 428 6.15 8.59 -4.14
C LEU A 428 7.49 8.60 -3.40
N ARG A 429 8.34 7.58 -3.57
CA ARG A 429 9.64 7.52 -2.90
C ARG A 429 10.52 8.72 -3.30
N ILE A 430 10.64 9.00 -4.59
CA ILE A 430 11.48 10.10 -5.11
C ILE A 430 10.98 11.46 -4.66
N VAL A 431 9.68 11.73 -4.79
CA VAL A 431 9.13 13.06 -4.45
C VAL A 431 9.21 13.28 -2.95
N ARG A 432 8.93 12.25 -2.14
CA ARG A 432 8.97 12.33 -0.69
C ARG A 432 10.36 12.64 -0.13
N GLU A 433 11.44 12.16 -0.74
CA GLU A 433 12.81 12.53 -0.32
C GLU A 433 13.02 14.05 -0.26
N LYS A 434 12.25 14.83 -1.04
CA LYS A 434 12.28 16.31 -1.02
C LYS A 434 11.50 16.94 0.13
N PHE A 435 10.45 16.29 0.64
CA PHE A 435 9.47 16.89 1.57
C PHE A 435 9.46 16.27 2.96
N GLU A 436 9.81 14.98 3.07
CA GLU A 436 10.00 14.26 4.31
C GLU A 436 11.39 13.61 4.29
N PRO A 437 12.48 14.40 4.30
CA PRO A 437 13.80 13.84 4.44
C PRO A 437 13.82 13.03 5.73
N ILE A 438 14.22 11.76 5.62
CA ILE A 438 14.35 10.85 6.76
C ILE A 438 15.21 11.57 7.82
N SER A 439 14.58 12.05 8.90
CA SER A 439 15.31 12.74 9.95
C SER A 439 16.22 11.72 10.62
N GLU A 440 17.48 12.08 10.88
CA GLU A 440 18.43 11.23 11.62
C GLU A 440 17.99 10.91 13.06
N LEU A 441 16.85 11.47 13.50
CA LEU A 441 16.29 11.40 14.85
C LEU A 441 15.01 10.55 14.95
N GLU A 442 14.36 10.19 13.85
CA GLU A 442 13.12 9.37 13.85
C GLU A 442 13.30 7.94 13.29
N LEU A 443 14.50 7.57 12.86
CA LEU A 443 14.88 6.16 12.68
C LEU A 443 15.75 5.71 13.83
#